data_AF-A0A5C9BYF1-F1
#
_entry.id   AF-A0A5C9BYF1-F1
#
_cell.length_a   1.000
_cell.length_b   1.000
_cell.length_c   1.000
_cell.angle_alpha   90.00
_cell.angle_beta   90.00
_cell.angle_gamma   90.00
#
_symmetry.space_group_name_H-M   'P 1'
#
loop_
_entity.id
_entity.type
_entity.pdbx_description
1 polymer ?
#
loop_
_entity_poly.entity_id
_entity_poly.type
_entity_poly.pdbx_seq_one_letter_code
_entity_poly.pdbx_strand_id
1 'polypeptide(L)' 'MALIKSISGIRGTIGGKPGDTLSPLDVVKFTSAYGSWLKLQSNTNKKVVVGRDGRISGSMVWP' A
#
# COMPACT_ATOMS: atom_id res chain seq x y z
N MET A 1 4.14 10.19 12.65
CA MET A 1 5.13 10.31 11.56
C MET A 1 4.41 10.72 10.29
N ALA A 2 4.98 11.64 9.51
CA ALA A 2 4.42 12.02 8.22
C ALA A 2 4.44 10.84 7.22
N LEU A 3 3.55 10.89 6.23
CA LEU A 3 3.55 9.96 5.09
C LEU A 3 4.79 10.21 4.21
N ILE A 4 5.68 9.24 4.16
CA ILE A 4 6.92 9.28 3.38
C ILE A 4 6.75 8.40 2.14
N LYS A 5 7.00 8.97 0.97
CA LYS A 5 7.15 8.24 -0.30
C LYS A 5 8.59 8.36 -0.79
N SER A 6 9.30 7.24 -0.84
CA SER A 6 10.73 7.20 -1.18
C SER A 6 11.07 5.99 -2.04
N ILE A 7 12.32 5.93 -2.51
CA ILE A 7 12.86 4.80 -3.29
C ILE A 7 12.71 3.45 -2.56
N SER A 8 12.67 3.45 -1.23
CA SER A 8 12.51 2.26 -0.39
C SER A 8 11.08 2.07 0.11
N GLY A 9 10.10 2.65 -0.58
CA GLY A 9 8.68 2.41 -0.34
C GLY A 9 7.94 3.56 0.35
N ILE A 10 6.69 3.25 0.71
CA ILE A 10 5.71 4.15 1.31
C ILE A 10 5.58 3.80 2.79
N ARG A 11 5.81 4.77 3.67
CA ARG A 11 5.89 4.58 5.12
C ARG A 11 5.13 5.68 5.84
N GLY A 12 4.50 5.36 6.95
CA GLY A 12 3.79 6.33 7.78
C GLY A 12 3.21 5.69 9.02
N THR A 13 2.68 6.52 9.91
CA THR A 13 1.89 6.04 11.05
C THR A 13 0.54 5.52 10.53
N ILE A 14 0.09 4.36 11.01
CA ILE A 14 -1.18 3.75 10.60
C ILE A 14 -2.36 4.59 11.12
N GLY A 15 -3.37 4.77 10.27
CA GLY A 15 -4.57 5.55 10.59
C GLY A 15 -4.39 7.03 10.25
N GLY A 16 -5.09 7.92 10.97
CA GLY A 16 -4.93 9.37 10.83
C GLY A 16 -5.53 9.98 9.55
N LYS A 17 -5.13 11.21 9.26
CA LYS A 17 -5.61 11.99 8.11
C LYS A 17 -4.95 11.51 6.80
N PRO A 18 -5.72 11.27 5.73
CA PRO A 18 -5.17 10.89 4.43
C PRO A 18 -4.14 11.88 3.91
N GLY A 19 -3.06 11.37 3.31
CA GLY A 19 -1.95 12.17 2.78
C GLY A 19 -0.93 12.65 3.82
N ASP A 20 -1.30 12.74 5.10
CA ASP A 20 -0.39 13.11 6.20
C ASP A 20 0.16 11.87 6.92
N THR A 21 -0.57 10.75 6.85
CA THR A 21 -0.27 9.48 7.53
C THR A 21 -0.50 8.29 6.59
N LEU A 22 -0.20 7.06 7.02
CA LEU A 22 -0.54 5.86 6.25
C LEU A 22 -1.96 5.41 6.62
N SER A 23 -2.95 6.18 6.14
CA SER A 23 -4.36 5.89 6.40
C SER A 23 -4.86 4.70 5.56
N PRO A 24 -5.98 4.07 5.92
CA PRO A 24 -6.60 3.04 5.08
C PRO A 24 -6.89 3.51 3.65
N LEU A 25 -7.26 4.78 3.47
CA LEU A 25 -7.49 5.36 2.15
C LEU A 25 -6.20 5.48 1.34
N ASP A 26 -5.08 5.82 1.99
CA ASP A 26 -3.77 5.86 1.34
C ASP A 26 -3.33 4.46 0.91
N VAL A 27 -3.52 3.45 1.77
CA VAL A 27 -3.25 2.04 1.43
C VAL A 27 -4.02 1.62 0.18
N VAL A 28 -5.33 1.91 0.11
CA VAL A 28 -6.16 1.62 -1.06
C VAL A 28 -5.67 2.38 -2.29
N LYS A 29 -5.37 3.68 -2.15
CA LYS A 29 -4.90 4.54 -3.24
C LYS A 29 -3.62 4.01 -3.87
N PHE A 30 -2.61 3.68 -3.06
CA PHE A 30 -1.33 3.20 -3.58
C PHE A 30 -1.41 1.77 -4.13
N THR A 31 -2.16 0.89 -3.46
CA THR A 31 -2.34 -0.50 -3.92
C THR A 31 -3.13 -0.56 -5.24
N SER A 32 -4.20 0.24 -5.37
CA SER A 32 -4.98 0.32 -6.62
C SER A 32 -4.21 0.99 -7.76
N ALA A 33 -3.38 1.99 -7.46
CA ALA A 33 -2.47 2.58 -8.44
C ALA A 33 -1.45 1.56 -8.96
N TYR A 34 -0.85 0.76 -8.06
CA TYR A 34 0.03 -0.36 -8.45
C TYR A 34 -0.71 -1.37 -9.33
N GLY A 35 -1.92 -1.79 -8.94
CA GLY A 35 -2.74 -2.72 -9.72
C GLY A 35 -3.11 -2.17 -11.10
N SER A 36 -3.41 -0.87 -11.19
CA SER A 36 -3.71 -0.19 -12.45
C SER A 36 -2.48 -0.11 -13.35
N TRP A 37 -1.33 0.26 -12.79
CA TRP A 37 -0.05 0.25 -13.50
C TRP A 37 0.29 -1.16 -14.01
N LEU A 38 0.15 -2.18 -13.17
CA LEU A 38 0.40 -3.58 -13.54
C LEU A 38 -0.52 -4.00 -14.69
N LYS A 39 -1.79 -3.55 -14.68
CA LYS A 39 -2.76 -3.81 -15.76
C LYS A 39 -2.29 -3.29 -17.12
N LEU A 40 -1.56 -2.19 -17.16
CA LEU A 40 -1.03 -1.59 -18.38
C LEU A 40 0.23 -2.30 -18.93
N GLN A 41 0.95 -3.06 -18.10
CA GLN A 41 2.23 -3.66 -18.52
C GLN A 41 2.08 -4.98 -19.30
N SER A 42 0.98 -5.72 -19.14
CA SER A 42 0.78 -7.01 -19.82
C SER A 42 -0.70 -7.39 -19.88
N ASN A 43 -1.11 -8.15 -20.88
CA ASN A 43 -2.45 -8.74 -20.99
C ASN A 43 -2.54 -10.17 -20.41
N THR A 44 -1.47 -10.70 -19.84
CA THR A 44 -1.44 -12.05 -19.23
C THR A 44 -1.93 -12.05 -17.77
N ASN A 45 -2.01 -13.24 -17.17
CA ASN A 45 -2.44 -13.44 -15.79
C ASN A 45 -1.58 -12.62 -14.79
N LYS A 46 -2.23 -11.85 -13.91
CA LYS A 46 -1.60 -10.90 -12.97
C LYS A 46 -1.68 -11.41 -11.53
N LYS A 47 -0.96 -12.51 -11.26
CA LYS A 47 -0.84 -13.04 -9.91
C LYS A 47 0.10 -12.15 -9.09
N VAL A 48 -0.43 -11.52 -8.04
CA VAL A 48 0.35 -10.73 -7.08
C VAL A 48 0.48 -11.53 -5.79
N VAL A 49 1.71 -11.69 -5.30
CA VAL A 49 1.99 -12.30 -4.00
C VAL A 49 2.17 -11.18 -2.99
N VAL A 50 1.48 -11.27 -1.86
CA VAL A 50 1.51 -10.28 -0.78
C VAL A 50 2.09 -10.93 0.47
N GLY A 51 2.88 -10.17 1.23
CA GLY A 51 3.45 -10.59 2.51
C GLY A 51 3.42 -9.43 3.51
N ARG A 52 3.51 -9.76 4.80
CA ARG A 52 3.57 -8.78 5.89
C ARG A 52 4.56 -9.21 6.96
N ASP A 53 5.02 -8.25 7.76
CA ASP A 53 5.80 -8.53 8.96
C ASP A 53 4.89 -8.88 10.16
N GLY A 54 5.50 -9.08 11.33
CA GLY A 54 4.83 -9.46 12.57
C GLY A 54 4.10 -8.32 13.29
N ARG A 55 3.95 -7.13 12.69
CA ARG A 55 3.25 -6.02 13.35
C ARG A 55 1.77 -6.31 13.50
N ILE A 56 1.22 -5.99 14.67
CA ILE A 56 -0.22 -6.12 14.98
C ILE A 56 -1.07 -5.35 13.97
N SER A 57 -0.58 -4.20 13.49
CA SER A 57 -1.26 -3.38 12.49
C SER A 57 -1.33 -4.01 11.10
N GLY A 58 -0.65 -5.13 10.86
CA GLY A 58 -0.64 -5.79 9.56
C GLY A 58 -2.02 -6.22 9.10
N SER A 59 -2.86 -6.71 10.03
CA SER A 59 -4.26 -7.11 9.74
C SER A 59 -5.14 -5.96 9.25
N MET A 60 -4.79 -4.71 9.57
CA MET A 60 -5.50 -3.52 9.09
C MET A 60 -5.16 -3.16 7.64
N VAL A 61 -4.01 -3.63 7.13
CA VAL A 61 -3.55 -3.39 5.76
C VAL A 61 -3.99 -4.55 4.86
N TRP A 62 -3.97 -5.77 5.39
CA TRP A 62 -4.35 -6.99 4.70
C TRP A 62 -4.75 -8.07 5.72
N PRO A 63 -5.87 -8.80 5.54
CA PRO A 63 -6.32 -9.86 6.45
C PRO A 63 -5.31 -11.01 6.60
#